data_AF-A0A6P0CHI2-F1
#
_entry.id   AF-A0A6P0CHI2-F1
#
_cell.length_a   1.000
_cell.length_b   1.000
_cell.length_c   1.000
_cell.angle_alpha   90.00
_cell.angle_beta   90.00
_cell.angle_gamma   90.00
#
_symmetry.space_group_name_H-M   'P 1'
#
loop_
_entity.id
_entity.type
_entity.pdbx_description
1 polymer ?
#
loop_
_entity_poly.entity_id
_entity_poly.type
_entity_poly.pdbx_seq_one_letter_code
_entity_poly.pdbx_strand_id
1 'polypeptide(L)'
;MHADLKSRRRLLVIASQRYVVADSAWQQGLREAAAFIPDVVSHNIRKIGNPGSRIRKLYEARDHALQRLLVAQFKLQVAKKRIQDQQSRPPKATLFLVVHHELG
;
A
#
# COMPACT_ATOMS: atom_id res chain seq x y z
N MET A 1 -18.92 1.50 -11.57
CA MET A 1 -17.66 1.17 -10.83
C MET A 1 -18.05 0.72 -9.41
N HIS A 2 -17.68 -0.50 -8.98
CA HIS A 2 -18.07 -1.02 -7.65
C HIS A 2 -17.60 -0.09 -6.52
N ALA A 3 -18.47 0.18 -5.54
CA ALA A 3 -18.21 1.13 -4.44
C ALA A 3 -16.93 0.78 -3.64
N ASP A 4 -16.64 -0.51 -3.43
CA ASP A 4 -15.40 -1.00 -2.79
C ASP A 4 -14.14 -0.59 -3.58
N LEU A 5 -14.14 -0.69 -4.91
CA LEU A 5 -13.01 -0.25 -5.75
C LEU A 5 -12.78 1.26 -5.65
N LYS A 6 -13.86 2.05 -5.57
CA LYS A 6 -13.76 3.52 -5.42
C LYS A 6 -13.10 3.88 -4.10
N SER A 7 -13.51 3.25 -2.99
CA SER A 7 -12.93 3.45 -1.67
C SER A 7 -11.45 3.06 -1.62
N ARG A 8 -11.08 1.91 -2.21
CA ARG A 8 -9.68 1.47 -2.28
C ARG A 8 -8.80 2.35 -3.16
N ARG A 9 -9.34 2.85 -4.28
CA ARG A 9 -8.64 3.82 -5.14
C ARG A 9 -8.39 5.14 -4.39
N ARG A 10 -9.36 5.61 -3.60
CA ARG A 10 -9.19 6.80 -2.74
C ARG A 10 -8.10 6.58 -1.70
N LEU A 11 -8.10 5.41 -1.04
CA LEU A 11 -7.05 5.05 -0.08
C LEU A 11 -5.66 5.05 -0.74
N LEU A 12 -5.54 4.51 -1.95
CA LEU A 12 -4.29 4.52 -2.71
C LEU A 12 -3.78 5.95 -2.96
N VAL A 13 -4.65 6.86 -3.40
CA VAL A 13 -4.30 8.27 -3.64
C VAL A 13 -3.84 8.96 -2.36
N ILE A 14 -4.54 8.73 -1.24
CA ILE A 14 -4.16 9.31 0.05
C ILE A 14 -2.79 8.75 0.50
N ALA A 15 -2.56 7.45 0.34
CA ALA A 15 -1.30 6.82 0.71
C ALA A 15 -0.13 7.30 -0.17
N SER A 16 -0.35 7.48 -1.47
CA SER A 16 0.68 8.01 -2.37
C SER A 16 1.05 9.44 -2.02
N GLN A 17 0.07 10.29 -1.73
CA GLN A 17 0.33 11.68 -1.32
C GLN A 17 1.14 11.72 -0.01
N ARG A 18 0.76 10.90 0.97
CA ARG A 18 1.49 10.81 2.25
C ARG A 18 2.93 10.33 2.08
N TYR A 19 3.16 9.37 1.18
CA TYR A 19 4.51 8.93 0.84
C TYR A 19 5.33 10.07 0.23
N VAL A 20 4.81 10.79 -0.76
CA VAL A 20 5.51 11.90 -1.41
C VAL A 20 5.90 12.99 -0.40
N VAL A 21 5.00 13.34 0.52
CA VAL A 21 5.27 14.32 1.58
C VAL A 21 6.40 13.83 2.50
N ALA A 22 6.33 12.57 2.96
CA ALA A 22 7.34 12.01 3.85
C ALA A 22 8.71 11.86 3.17
N ASP A 23 8.74 11.45 1.90
CA ASP A 23 9.95 11.34 1.10
C ASP A 23 10.61 12.71 0.90
N SER A 24 9.81 13.73 0.54
CA SER A 24 10.30 15.10 0.39
C SER A 24 10.91 15.66 1.68
N ALA A 25 10.26 15.40 2.83
CA ALA A 25 10.75 15.83 4.13
C ALA A 25 12.08 15.15 4.49
N TRP A 26 12.22 13.85 4.23
CA TRP A 26 13.46 13.12 4.44
C TRP A 26 14.59 13.62 3.52
N GLN A 27 14.33 13.82 2.23
CA GLN A 27 15.30 14.37 1.30
C GLN A 27 15.76 15.78 1.71
N GLN A 28 14.84 16.62 2.17
CA GLN A 28 15.15 17.95 2.68
C GLN A 28 16.05 17.87 3.93
N GLY A 29 15.73 16.97 4.87
CA GLY A 29 16.58 16.73 6.03
C GLY A 29 17.99 16.27 5.65
N LEU A 30 18.13 15.40 4.64
CA LEU A 30 19.44 14.98 4.14
C LEU A 30 20.24 16.14 3.54
N ARG A 31 19.60 17.04 2.78
CA ARG A 31 20.25 18.25 2.24
C ARG A 31 20.71 19.18 3.35
N GLU A 32 19.86 19.42 4.35
CA GLU A 32 20.22 20.22 5.53
C GLU A 32 21.42 19.60 6.27
N ALA A 33 21.39 18.30 6.53
CA ALA A 33 22.50 17.62 7.22
C ALA A 33 23.80 17.63 6.40
N ALA A 34 23.72 17.54 5.07
CA ALA A 34 24.88 17.59 4.20
C ALA A 34 25.60 18.94 4.26
N ALA A 35 24.89 20.04 4.51
CA ALA A 35 25.49 21.37 4.64
C ALA A 35 26.46 21.51 5.82
N PHE A 36 26.39 20.62 6.82
CA PHE A 36 27.16 20.72 8.06
C PHE A 36 28.28 19.68 8.21
N ILE A 37 28.46 18.74 7.27
CA ILE A 37 29.44 17.66 7.45
C ILE A 37 30.35 17.53 6.21
N PRO A 38 31.68 17.70 6.37
CA PRO A 38 32.66 17.62 5.28
C PRO A 38 32.60 16.31 4.48
N ASP A 39 33.00 16.38 3.21
CA ASP A 39 32.85 15.35 2.16
C ASP A 39 33.45 13.96 2.46
N VAL A 40 34.30 13.84 3.48
CA VAL A 40 35.19 12.67 3.64
C VAL A 40 34.51 11.46 4.32
N VAL A 41 33.31 11.61 4.88
CA VAL A 41 32.63 10.54 5.64
C VAL A 41 31.14 10.50 5.32
N SER A 42 30.66 9.81 4.26
CA SER A 42 29.20 9.84 4.06
C SER A 42 28.45 8.81 3.21
N HIS A 43 29.07 7.95 2.40
CA HIS A 43 28.25 7.31 1.35
C HIS A 43 27.18 6.30 1.84
N ASN A 44 27.45 5.56 2.93
CA ASN A 44 26.53 4.52 3.41
C ASN A 44 25.87 4.82 4.78
N ILE A 45 26.55 5.52 5.69
CA ILE A 45 26.04 5.74 7.06
C ILE A 45 24.99 6.89 7.10
N ARG A 46 25.06 7.86 6.17
CA ARG A 46 24.16 9.04 6.21
C ARG A 46 22.75 8.81 5.67
N LYS A 47 22.49 7.80 4.84
CA LYS A 47 21.18 7.68 4.17
C LYS A 47 20.06 7.45 5.19
N ILE A 48 20.28 6.57 6.17
CA ILE A 48 19.27 6.22 7.18
C ILE A 48 19.34 7.15 8.40
N GLY A 49 20.50 7.75 8.68
CA GLY A 49 20.76 8.55 9.86
C GLY A 49 21.01 7.71 11.12
N ASN A 50 21.66 8.31 12.12
CA ASN A 50 21.95 7.64 13.39
C ASN A 50 20.66 7.40 14.20
N PRO A 51 20.54 6.28 14.94
CA PRO A 51 19.42 6.04 15.85
C PRO A 51 19.11 7.26 16.73
N GLY A 52 17.82 7.59 16.89
CA GLY A 52 17.36 8.75 17.65
C GLY A 52 17.52 10.13 16.98
N SER A 53 18.31 10.23 15.89
CA SER A 53 18.50 11.49 15.17
C SER A 53 17.22 11.96 14.44
N ARG A 54 17.15 13.26 14.13
CA ARG A 54 16.07 13.81 13.29
C ARG A 54 15.99 13.13 11.93
N ILE A 55 17.14 12.84 11.30
CA ILE A 55 17.20 12.14 10.00
C ILE A 55 16.62 10.74 10.10
N ARG A 56 16.94 10.00 11.18
CA ARG A 56 16.38 8.68 11.43
C ARG A 56 14.86 8.72 11.59
N LYS A 57 14.30 9.69 12.31
CA LYS A 57 12.85 9.88 12.43
C LYS A 57 12.19 10.15 11.08
N LEU A 58 12.82 10.98 10.23
CA LEU A 58 12.33 11.26 8.88
C LEU A 58 12.38 10.02 7.99
N TYR A 59 13.46 9.24 8.09
CA TYR A 59 13.58 7.96 7.39
C TYR A 59 12.47 6.97 7.79
N GLU A 60 12.24 6.80 9.09
CA GLU A 60 11.20 5.90 9.60
C GLU A 60 9.80 6.36 9.17
N ALA A 61 9.52 7.67 9.20
CA ALA A 61 8.27 8.21 8.71
C ALA A 61 8.06 7.93 7.20
N ARG A 62 9.11 8.11 6.39
CA ARG A 62 9.11 7.74 4.97
C ARG A 62 8.85 6.26 4.77
N ASP A 63 9.56 5.39 5.49
CA ASP A 63 9.42 3.94 5.38
C ASP A 63 8.00 3.47 5.75
N HIS A 64 7.46 3.97 6.86
CA HIS A 64 6.06 3.69 7.24
C HIS A 64 5.05 4.18 6.20
N ALA A 65 5.28 5.34 5.58
CA ALA A 65 4.42 5.84 4.51
C ALA A 65 4.50 4.94 3.25
N LEU A 66 5.70 4.48 2.90
CA LEU A 66 5.92 3.54 1.80
C LEU A 66 5.22 2.20 2.05
N GLN A 67 5.36 1.62 3.23
CA GLN A 67 4.67 0.38 3.60
C GLN A 67 3.14 0.53 3.45
N ARG A 68 2.57 1.65 3.91
CA ARG A 68 1.13 1.93 3.77
C ARG A 68 0.70 2.07 2.31
N LEU A 69 1.53 2.67 1.46
CA LEU A 69 1.30 2.76 0.01
C LEU A 69 1.28 1.37 -0.63
N LEU A 70 2.26 0.52 -0.33
CA LEU A 70 2.33 -0.85 -0.85
C LEU A 70 1.11 -1.68 -0.43
N VAL A 71 0.69 -1.57 0.83
CA VAL A 71 -0.53 -2.23 1.32
C VAL A 71 -1.78 -1.73 0.58
N ALA A 72 -1.89 -0.42 0.31
CA ALA A 72 -3.02 0.14 -0.43
C ALA A 72 -3.05 -0.36 -1.89
N GLN A 73 -1.89 -0.45 -2.54
CA GLN A 73 -1.76 -1.02 -3.89
C GLN A 73 -2.21 -2.48 -3.91
N PHE A 74 -1.70 -3.29 -2.98
CA PHE A 74 -2.07 -4.70 -2.86
C PHE A 74 -3.57 -4.89 -2.63
N LYS A 75 -4.17 -4.12 -1.72
CA LYS A 75 -5.61 -4.17 -1.45
C LYS A 75 -6.46 -3.83 -2.68
N LEU A 76 -6.02 -2.89 -3.51
CA LEU A 76 -6.71 -2.56 -4.75
C LEU A 76 -6.60 -3.70 -5.78
N GLN A 77 -5.41 -4.29 -5.93
CA GLN A 77 -5.19 -5.44 -6.83
C GLN A 77 -6.06 -6.64 -6.45
N VAL A 78 -6.09 -7.00 -5.16
CA VAL A 78 -6.94 -8.09 -4.65
C VAL A 78 -8.42 -7.83 -4.94
N ALA A 79 -8.89 -6.59 -4.76
CA ALA A 79 -10.29 -6.25 -5.03
C ALA A 79 -10.63 -6.33 -6.53
N LYS A 80 -9.71 -5.90 -7.41
CA LYS A 80 -9.87 -6.07 -8.86
C LYS A 80 -9.97 -7.54 -9.23
N LYS A 81 -9.06 -8.37 -8.72
CA LYS A 81 -9.06 -9.82 -8.96
C LYS A 81 -10.37 -10.47 -8.50
N ARG A 82 -10.85 -10.13 -7.29
CA ARG A 82 -12.12 -10.65 -6.78
C ARG A 82 -13.32 -10.35 -7.69
N ILE A 83 -13.39 -9.14 -8.25
CA ILE A 83 -14.49 -8.77 -9.16
C ILE A 83 -14.38 -9.53 -10.48
N GLN A 84 -13.16 -9.69 -11.00
CA GLN A 84 -12.93 -10.50 -12.19
C GLN A 84 -13.33 -11.97 -11.96
N ASP A 85 -12.95 -12.55 -10.82
CA ASP A 85 -13.31 -13.92 -10.46
C ASP A 85 -14.83 -14.11 -10.31
N GLN A 86 -15.54 -13.09 -9.82
CA GLN A 86 -17.01 -13.10 -9.74
C GLN A 86 -17.67 -13.04 -11.13
N GLN A 87 -17.10 -12.28 -12.06
CA GLN A 87 -17.62 -12.15 -13.43
C GLN A 87 -17.38 -13.40 -14.27
N SER A 88 -16.26 -14.11 -14.04
CA SER A 88 -15.92 -15.35 -14.75
C SER A 88 -16.60 -16.59 -14.18
N ARG A 89 -17.36 -16.48 -13.09
CA ARG A 89 -18.00 -17.63 -12.44
C ARG A 89 -19.27 -18.00 -13.20
N PRO A 90 -19.42 -19.24 -13.71
CA PRO A 90 -20.66 -19.66 -14.34
C PRO A 90 -21.80 -19.57 -13.31
N PRO A 91 -23.04 -19.24 -13.74
CA PRO A 91 -24.19 -19.20 -12.84
C PRO A 91 -24.30 -20.55 -12.13
N LYS A 92 -24.43 -20.53 -10.80
CA LYS A 92 -24.72 -21.73 -10.03
C LYS A 92 -26.05 -22.29 -10.52
N ALA A 93 -26.02 -23.41 -11.25
CA ALA A 93 -27.20 -24.20 -11.52
C ALA A 93 -27.65 -24.80 -10.18
N THR A 94 -28.71 -24.25 -9.61
CA THR A 94 -29.41 -24.88 -8.49
C THR A 94 -30.18 -26.07 -9.04
N LEU A 95 -29.67 -27.28 -8.80
CA LEU A 95 -30.41 -28.51 -9.10
C LEU A 95 -31.51 -28.68 -8.05
N PHE A 96 -32.77 -28.60 -8.48
CA PHE A 96 -33.91 -29.05 -7.67
C PHE A 96 -34.11 -30.54 -7.92
N LEU A 97 -33.81 -31.36 -6.90
CA LEU A 97 -34.17 -32.77 -6.89
C LEU A 97 -35.60 -32.89 -6.35
N VAL A 98 -36.55 -33.16 -7.25
CA VAL A 98 -37.91 -33.58 -6.87
C VAL A 98 -37.87 -35.07 -6.62
N VAL A 99 -38.08 -35.48 -5.36
CA VAL A 99 -38.22 -36.89 -4.99
C VAL A 99 -39.70 -37.22 -5.05
N HIS A 100 -40.10 -37.99 -6.06
CA HIS A 100 -41.44 -38.59 -6.11
C HIS A 100 -41.47 -39.79 -5.17
N HIS A 101 -42.25 -39.71 -4.11
CA HIS A 101 -42.53 -40.84 -3.22
C HIS A 101 -43.79 -41.53 -3.74
N GLU A 102 -43.62 -42.66 -4.43
CA GLU A 102 -44.72 -43.57 -4.75
C GLU A 102 -45.07 -44.31 -3.44
N LEU A 103 -46.32 -44.18 -2.99
CA LEU A 103 -46.89 -44.99 -1.91
C LEU A 103 -47.63 -46.15 -2.60
N GLY A 104 -47.11 -47.37 -2.44
CA GLY A 104 -47.76 -48.63 -2.80
C GLY A 104 -47.91 -49.50 -1.57
#